data_AF-W7W073-F1
#
_entry.id   AF-W7W073-F1
#
_cell.length_a   1.000
_cell.length_b   1.000
_cell.length_c   1.000
_cell.angle_alpha   90.00
_cell.angle_beta   90.00
_cell.angle_gamma   90.00
#
_symmetry.space_group_name_H-M   'P 1'
#
loop_
_entity.id
_entity.type
_entity.pdbx_description
1 polymer ?
#
loop_
_entity_poly.entity_id
_entity_poly.type
_entity_poly.pdbx_seq_one_letter_code
_entity_poly.pdbx_strand_id
1 'polypeptide(L)'
;MTSSSLRSLHAVAVLVTLTAALAGVRPVQATEDDGNAAAPDYLNGCGIWPHTRCPGVDLRGADLSARNLAGADLRGANLAGADLRVANLAGANLDGANLAGAKLGKINAPTATFRGANLAGATWSSRA
;
A
#
# COMPACT_ATOMS: atom_id res chain seq x y z
N MET A 1 -16.65 -47.43 -19.03
CA MET A 1 -15.37 -47.55 -18.29
C MET A 1 -14.31 -46.86 -19.14
N THR A 2 -13.73 -45.70 -18.82
CA THR A 2 -13.49 -45.02 -17.55
C THR A 2 -13.35 -43.51 -17.80
N SER A 3 -13.96 -42.75 -16.88
CA SER A 3 -13.70 -41.36 -16.48
C SER A 3 -12.39 -40.71 -16.95
N SER A 4 -12.47 -39.47 -17.45
CA SER A 4 -11.94 -38.28 -16.75
C SER A 4 -12.25 -37.00 -17.52
N SER A 5 -13.35 -36.35 -17.11
CA SER A 5 -13.64 -34.95 -17.41
C SER A 5 -12.80 -34.08 -16.47
N LEU A 6 -11.89 -33.25 -17.01
CA LEU A 6 -11.23 -32.17 -16.28
C LEU A 6 -11.38 -30.85 -17.05
N ARG A 7 -12.44 -30.12 -16.68
CA ARG A 7 -12.45 -28.69 -16.33
C ARG A 7 -11.60 -27.73 -17.18
N SER A 8 -12.36 -26.93 -17.95
CA SER A 8 -12.31 -25.46 -17.94
C SER A 8 -11.19 -24.76 -18.73
N LEU A 9 -11.53 -24.41 -19.97
CA LEU A 9 -10.94 -23.32 -20.75
C LEU A 9 -10.78 -22.06 -19.89
N HIS A 10 -9.57 -21.58 -19.57
CA HIS A 10 -9.32 -20.17 -19.19
C HIS A 10 -7.84 -19.72 -19.32
N ALA A 11 -6.95 -20.47 -19.98
CA ALA A 11 -5.53 -20.12 -20.02
C ALA A 11 -4.89 -20.27 -21.40
N VAL A 12 -5.25 -19.45 -22.39
CA VAL A 12 -4.37 -19.16 -23.55
C VAL A 12 -4.67 -17.75 -24.10
N ALA A 13 -3.75 -16.81 -23.86
CA ALA A 13 -3.38 -15.64 -24.66
C ALA A 13 -4.51 -14.83 -25.37
N VAL A 14 -4.93 -13.72 -24.75
CA VAL A 14 -5.54 -12.60 -25.49
C VAL A 14 -4.40 -11.78 -26.13
N LEU A 15 -4.24 -11.96 -27.43
CA LEU A 15 -3.68 -11.03 -28.43
C LEU A 15 -2.87 -9.82 -27.89
N VAL A 16 -1.55 -9.96 -27.89
CA VAL A 16 -0.63 -8.80 -27.86
C VAL A 16 -0.75 -8.09 -29.21
N THR A 17 -1.48 -6.97 -29.27
CA THR A 17 -1.48 -6.12 -30.46
C THR A 17 -0.14 -5.41 -30.57
N LEU A 18 0.59 -5.82 -31.60
CA LEU A 18 1.89 -5.36 -32.08
C LEU A 18 1.87 -3.86 -32.48
N THR A 19 2.14 -2.91 -31.57
CA THR A 19 2.53 -1.53 -31.95
C THR A 19 3.51 -0.81 -31.00
N ALA A 20 3.94 -1.39 -29.88
CA ALA A 20 4.84 -0.70 -28.94
C ALA A 20 6.33 -1.02 -29.19
N ALA A 21 6.82 -0.79 -30.40
CA ALA A 21 8.25 -0.85 -30.72
C ALA A 21 8.64 0.42 -31.50
N LEU A 22 8.63 1.58 -30.83
CA LEU A 22 9.27 2.82 -31.31
C LEU A 22 9.46 3.93 -30.24
N ALA A 23 9.01 3.73 -29.00
CA ALA A 23 9.44 4.55 -27.86
C ALA A 23 9.99 3.60 -26.81
N GLY A 24 11.28 3.74 -26.45
CA GLY A 24 12.01 2.89 -25.50
C GLY A 24 11.52 2.97 -24.05
N VAL A 25 10.21 2.99 -23.82
CA VAL A 25 9.59 2.92 -22.50
C VAL A 25 8.99 1.53 -22.38
N ARG A 26 9.69 0.63 -21.66
CA ARG A 26 9.05 -0.58 -21.14
C ARG A 26 7.95 -0.10 -20.18
N PRO A 27 6.68 -0.51 -20.31
CA PRO A 27 5.75 -0.34 -19.22
C PRO A 27 6.34 -1.11 -18.02
N VAL A 28 6.60 -0.40 -16.92
CA VAL A 28 6.83 -1.03 -15.62
C VAL A 28 5.53 -1.74 -15.28
N GLN A 29 5.46 -3.04 -15.57
CA GLN A 29 4.47 -3.90 -14.97
C GLN A 29 4.86 -4.02 -13.50
N ALA A 30 4.10 -3.37 -12.63
CA ALA A 30 4.09 -3.72 -11.22
C ALA A 30 3.49 -5.14 -11.13
N THR A 31 4.35 -6.15 -11.19
CA THR A 31 3.99 -7.52 -10.83
C THR A 31 4.24 -7.65 -9.33
N GLU A 32 3.25 -7.33 -8.52
CA GLU A 32 3.15 -7.79 -7.14
C GLU A 32 2.06 -8.86 -7.12
N ASP A 33 2.45 -10.05 -7.59
CA ASP A 33 1.68 -11.28 -7.54
C ASP A 33 1.97 -11.98 -6.20
N ASP A 34 1.25 -11.56 -5.16
CA ASP A 34 1.30 -12.18 -3.83
C ASP A 34 0.07 -13.10 -3.63
N GLY A 35 -0.30 -13.94 -4.61
CA GLY A 35 -1.01 -15.21 -4.40
C GLY A 35 -2.26 -15.28 -3.51
N ASN A 36 -2.88 -14.16 -3.12
CA ASN A 36 -4.05 -14.07 -2.25
C ASN A 36 -4.95 -12.97 -2.77
N ALA A 37 -5.81 -13.33 -3.73
CA ALA A 37 -6.76 -12.43 -4.38
C ALA A 37 -7.92 -12.05 -3.43
N ALA A 38 -7.62 -11.33 -2.35
CA ALA A 38 -8.53 -10.26 -1.93
C ALA A 38 -8.34 -9.14 -2.95
N ALA A 39 -9.43 -8.52 -3.41
CA ALA A 39 -9.33 -7.38 -4.30
C ALA A 39 -8.39 -6.32 -3.68
N PRO A 40 -7.53 -5.65 -4.47
CA PRO A 40 -6.66 -4.62 -3.94
C PRO A 40 -7.48 -3.56 -3.20
N ASP A 41 -7.20 -3.40 -1.90
CA ASP A 41 -7.82 -2.37 -1.06
C ASP A 41 -7.35 -0.99 -1.55
N TYR A 42 -8.19 -0.33 -2.36
CA TYR A 42 -7.97 1.05 -2.77
C TYR A 42 -8.68 2.00 -1.82
N LEU A 43 -7.92 2.94 -1.25
CA LEU A 43 -8.46 4.02 -0.43
C LEU A 43 -8.09 5.36 -1.05
N ASN A 44 -9.09 6.13 -1.46
CA ASN A 44 -8.91 7.43 -2.11
C ASN A 44 -7.96 7.39 -3.33
N GLY A 45 -8.06 6.31 -4.13
CA GLY A 45 -7.24 6.11 -5.32
C GLY A 45 -5.81 5.62 -5.04
N CYS A 46 -5.44 5.44 -3.77
CA CYS A 46 -4.18 4.84 -3.37
C CYS A 46 -4.36 3.35 -3.04
N GLY A 47 -3.44 2.53 -3.51
CA GLY A 47 -3.34 1.14 -3.10
C GLY A 47 -2.78 1.00 -1.69
N ILE A 48 -3.46 0.24 -0.83
CA ILE A 48 -3.02 0.00 0.57
C ILE A 48 -2.31 -1.36 0.64
N TRP A 49 -1.07 -1.39 0.17
CA TRP A 49 -0.17 -2.55 0.18
C TRP A 49 1.31 -2.11 0.36
N PRO A 50 2.25 -3.05 0.57
CA PRO A 50 3.67 -2.72 0.69
C PRO A 50 4.21 -1.99 -0.54
N HIS A 51 5.21 -1.13 -0.37
CA HIS A 51 5.86 -0.40 -1.46
C HIS A 51 4.94 0.48 -2.33
N THR A 52 3.69 0.68 -1.90
CA THR A 52 2.77 1.59 -2.56
C THR A 52 3.35 3.00 -2.68
N ARG A 53 3.03 3.68 -3.77
CA ARG A 53 3.52 5.05 -4.06
C ARG A 53 2.34 5.99 -4.15
N CYS A 54 2.06 6.68 -3.05
CA CYS A 54 0.95 7.62 -2.92
C CYS A 54 1.37 8.92 -2.20
N PRO A 55 2.34 9.68 -2.74
CA PRO A 55 2.70 10.96 -2.14
C PRO A 55 1.51 11.93 -2.21
N GLY A 56 1.29 12.67 -1.11
CA GLY A 56 0.23 13.68 -1.02
C GLY A 56 -1.20 13.14 -0.94
N VAL A 57 -1.38 11.81 -0.85
CA VAL A 57 -2.72 11.20 -0.77
C VAL A 57 -3.49 11.71 0.46
N ASP A 58 -4.78 11.95 0.30
CA ASP A 58 -5.68 12.21 1.41
C ASP A 58 -6.18 10.88 1.99
N LEU A 59 -5.78 10.56 3.21
CA LEU A 59 -6.20 9.38 3.99
C LEU A 59 -6.69 9.81 5.38
N ARG A 60 -7.27 11.00 5.49
CA ARG A 60 -7.80 11.51 6.77
C ARG A 60 -8.82 10.56 7.35
N GLY A 61 -8.66 10.22 8.63
CA GLY A 61 -9.56 9.33 9.36
C GLY A 61 -9.59 7.89 8.83
N ALA A 62 -8.68 7.51 7.92
CA ALA A 62 -8.62 6.17 7.36
C ALA A 62 -8.37 5.12 8.45
N ASP A 63 -9.01 3.96 8.32
CA ASP A 63 -8.64 2.76 9.07
C ASP A 63 -7.52 2.04 8.32
N LEU A 64 -6.29 2.25 8.78
CA LEU A 64 -5.07 1.59 8.31
C LEU A 64 -4.53 0.65 9.40
N SER A 65 -5.36 0.26 10.36
CA SER A 65 -4.94 -0.58 11.47
C SER A 65 -4.52 -1.97 10.97
N ALA A 66 -3.42 -2.49 11.51
CA ALA A 66 -2.79 -3.75 11.13
C ALA A 66 -2.42 -3.89 9.64
N ARG A 67 -2.42 -2.81 8.85
CA ARG A 67 -2.06 -2.87 7.43
C ARG A 67 -0.56 -3.00 7.23
N ASN A 68 -0.18 -3.71 6.17
CA ASN A 68 1.20 -3.80 5.72
C ASN A 68 1.49 -2.70 4.70
N LEU A 69 2.21 -1.67 5.15
CA LEU A 69 2.64 -0.50 4.38
C LEU A 69 4.17 -0.39 4.39
N ALA A 70 4.87 -1.53 4.53
CA ALA A 70 6.32 -1.56 4.53
C ALA A 70 6.86 -0.96 3.22
N GLY A 71 7.81 -0.03 3.32
CA GLY A 71 8.41 0.65 2.18
C GLY A 71 7.47 1.58 1.39
N ALA A 72 6.27 1.88 1.91
CA ALA A 72 5.35 2.79 1.24
C ALA A 72 5.92 4.22 1.14
N ASP A 73 5.71 4.88 0.00
CA ASP A 73 5.97 6.32 -0.19
C ASP A 73 4.67 7.11 0.07
N LEU A 74 4.58 7.67 1.28
CA LEU A 74 3.45 8.47 1.79
C LEU A 74 3.92 9.92 2.09
N ARG A 75 4.95 10.39 1.40
CA ARG A 75 5.46 11.76 1.58
C ARG A 75 4.36 12.80 1.40
N GLY A 76 4.23 13.71 2.35
CA GLY A 76 3.20 14.76 2.32
C GLY A 76 1.76 14.25 2.41
N ALA A 77 1.52 12.96 2.67
CA ALA A 77 0.17 12.42 2.80
C ALA A 77 -0.58 13.05 3.97
N ASN A 78 -1.89 13.18 3.84
CA ASN A 78 -2.76 13.66 4.91
C ASN A 78 -3.38 12.48 5.65
N LEU A 79 -2.78 12.10 6.79
CA LEU A 79 -3.17 11.00 7.66
C LEU A 79 -3.82 11.52 8.97
N ALA A 80 -4.34 12.75 8.97
CA ALA A 80 -4.91 13.33 10.18
C ALA A 80 -6.07 12.48 10.71
N GLY A 81 -6.01 12.11 11.99
CA GLY A 81 -6.99 11.24 12.64
C GLY A 81 -7.00 9.78 12.17
N ALA A 82 -6.08 9.37 11.29
CA ALA A 82 -6.03 8.00 10.81
C ALA A 82 -5.70 7.00 11.94
N ASP A 83 -6.28 5.81 11.87
CA ASP A 83 -5.95 4.71 12.76
C ASP A 83 -4.84 3.86 12.13
N LEU A 84 -3.62 3.96 12.66
CA LEU A 84 -2.44 3.23 12.23
C LEU A 84 -2.02 2.19 13.27
N ARG A 85 -2.88 1.84 14.23
CA ARG A 85 -2.50 0.92 15.31
C ARG A 85 -2.06 -0.42 14.71
N VAL A 86 -0.93 -0.94 15.18
CA VAL A 86 -0.34 -2.22 14.74
C VAL A 86 0.06 -2.24 13.25
N ALA A 87 0.04 -1.10 12.54
CA ALA A 87 0.46 -1.06 11.14
C ALA A 87 1.97 -1.34 11.01
N ASN A 88 2.34 -2.05 9.93
CA ASN A 88 3.73 -2.22 9.54
C ASN A 88 4.14 -1.09 8.59
N LEU A 89 4.95 -0.17 9.08
CA LEU A 89 5.52 0.98 8.37
C LEU A 89 7.04 0.83 8.18
N ALA A 90 7.60 -0.38 8.28
CA ALA A 90 9.03 -0.62 8.13
C ALA A 90 9.57 0.00 6.82
N GLY A 91 10.53 0.91 6.91
CA GLY A 91 11.10 1.63 5.76
C GLY A 91 10.15 2.57 5.01
N ALA A 92 8.95 2.85 5.53
CA ALA A 92 8.02 3.78 4.89
C ALA A 92 8.54 5.22 4.95
N ASN A 93 8.27 6.00 3.91
CA ASN A 93 8.60 7.42 3.85
C ASN A 93 7.36 8.27 4.14
N LEU A 94 7.33 8.88 5.32
CA LEU A 94 6.26 9.79 5.78
C LEU A 94 6.79 11.23 5.93
N ASP A 95 7.87 11.57 5.23
CA ASP A 95 8.44 12.93 5.31
C ASP A 95 7.39 13.96 4.86
N GLY A 96 7.17 14.98 5.69
CA GLY A 96 6.15 16.02 5.49
C GLY A 96 4.70 15.58 5.67
N ALA A 97 4.41 14.33 6.08
CA ALA A 97 3.05 13.85 6.24
C ALA A 97 2.33 14.53 7.42
N ASN A 98 1.01 14.73 7.29
CA ASN A 98 0.18 15.23 8.38
C ASN A 98 -0.42 14.07 9.18
N LEU A 99 0.09 13.79 10.37
CA LEU A 99 -0.35 12.74 11.29
C LEU A 99 -1.09 13.32 12.52
N ALA A 100 -1.60 14.55 12.43
CA ALA A 100 -2.27 15.19 13.54
C ALA A 100 -3.44 14.32 14.07
N GLY A 101 -3.44 14.00 15.36
CA GLY A 101 -4.46 13.16 15.98
C GLY A 101 -4.44 11.67 15.56
N ALA A 102 -3.45 11.23 14.78
CA ALA A 102 -3.37 9.83 14.34
C ALA A 102 -3.11 8.87 15.51
N LYS A 103 -3.61 7.63 15.41
CA LYS A 103 -3.39 6.57 16.41
C LYS A 103 -2.23 5.67 15.98
N LEU A 104 -1.07 5.82 16.61
CA LEU A 104 0.20 5.14 16.28
C LEU A 104 0.56 4.03 17.29
N GLY A 105 -0.43 3.49 18.02
CA GLY A 105 -0.19 2.46 19.02
C GLY A 105 0.41 1.18 18.42
N LYS A 106 1.57 0.76 18.93
CA LYS A 106 2.26 -0.49 18.53
C LYS A 106 2.62 -0.58 17.04
N ILE A 107 2.87 0.54 16.36
CA ILE A 107 3.38 0.51 14.98
C ILE A 107 4.74 -0.19 14.91
N ASN A 108 5.00 -0.91 13.82
CA ASN A 108 6.32 -1.39 13.47
C ASN A 108 6.93 -0.43 12.44
N ALA A 109 7.84 0.45 12.86
CA ALA A 109 8.41 1.48 11.99
C ALA A 109 9.95 1.52 11.98
N PRO A 110 10.67 0.37 11.94
CA PRO A 110 12.12 0.41 11.78
C PRO A 110 12.43 1.12 10.47
N THR A 111 13.45 1.99 10.50
CA THR A 111 13.95 2.75 9.35
C THR A 111 12.94 3.64 8.61
N ALA A 112 11.71 3.79 9.11
CA ALA A 112 10.74 4.73 8.58
C ALA A 112 11.19 6.18 8.81
N THR A 113 10.84 7.07 7.91
CA THR A 113 11.21 8.49 8.00
C THR A 113 9.99 9.37 8.25
N PHE A 114 10.14 10.36 9.13
CA PHE A 114 9.07 11.28 9.55
C PHE A 114 9.55 12.75 9.55
N ARG A 115 10.53 13.10 8.71
CA ARG A 115 11.13 14.44 8.73
C ARG A 115 10.07 15.48 8.37
N GLY A 116 9.86 16.47 9.25
CA GLY A 116 8.84 17.50 9.06
C GLY A 116 7.40 16.99 9.11
N ALA A 117 7.15 15.76 9.56
CA ALA A 117 5.80 15.26 9.76
C ALA A 117 5.12 15.97 10.95
N ASN A 118 3.83 16.26 10.81
CA ASN A 118 3.04 16.86 11.88
C ASN A 118 2.45 15.77 12.78
N LEU A 119 2.94 15.65 14.02
CA LEU A 119 2.48 14.66 15.01
C LEU A 119 1.61 15.28 16.12
N ALA A 120 1.09 16.50 15.94
CA ALA A 120 0.32 17.18 16.96
C ALA A 120 -0.89 16.34 17.41
N GLY A 121 -0.95 16.00 18.70
CA GLY A 121 -2.02 15.18 19.26
C GLY A 121 -2.04 13.72 18.80
N ALA A 122 -1.04 13.25 18.04
CA ALA A 122 -0.91 11.84 17.72
C ALA A 122 -0.74 11.03 19.02
N THR A 123 -1.32 9.83 19.06
CA THR A 123 -1.29 8.98 20.25
C THR A 123 -0.40 7.77 20.01
N TRP A 124 0.50 7.49 20.93
CA TRP A 124 1.34 6.28 20.93
C TRP A 124 1.14 5.56 22.28
N SER A 125 0.78 4.28 22.23
CA SER A 125 0.70 3.46 23.44
C SER A 125 2.02 2.69 23.61
N SER A 126 2.90 3.17 24.49
CA SER A 126 4.04 2.38 24.98
C SER A 126 3.58 1.57 26.19
N ARG A 127 3.13 0.33 25.97
CA ARG A 127 3.00 -0.64 27.07
C ARG A 127 3.51 -2.00 26.60
N ALA A 128 4.73 -2.32 27.03
CA ALA A 128 5.00 -3.55 27.75
C ALA A 128 5.10 -3.15 29.24
#